data_AF-A0A5C8SWZ1-F1
#
_entry.id   AF-A0A5C8SWZ1-F1
#
_cell.length_a   1.000
_cell.length_b   1.000
_cell.length_c   1.000
_cell.angle_alpha   90.00
_cell.angle_beta   90.00
_cell.angle_gamma   90.00
#
_symmetry.space_group_name_H-M   'P 1'
#
loop_
_entity.id
_entity.type
_entity.pdbx_description
1 polymer ?
#
loop_
_entity_poly.entity_id
_entity_poly.type
_entity_poly.pdbx_seq_one_letter_code
_entity_poly.pdbx_strand_id
1 'polypeptide(L)'
;MRGFLSRSLFALALVAPRAALAACPLPEPPPASAKPEKPALPAKPACLDAKGGCPGWEAYSYNDAIKAYNLQLQAFRPLAEGYLQKLNAYVKASADYAQCEVKSMQ
;
A
#
# COMPACT_ATOMS: atom_id res chain seq x y z
N MET A 1 3.15 82.09 17.83
CA MET A 1 4.42 81.36 17.95
C MET A 1 4.11 79.88 18.19
N ARG A 2 4.52 79.03 17.25
CA ARG A 2 4.91 77.60 17.27
C ARG A 2 4.44 76.65 18.39
N GLY A 3 3.98 75.46 17.99
CA GLY A 3 3.88 74.25 18.84
C GLY A 3 3.12 73.11 18.16
N PHE A 4 3.62 72.59 17.04
CA PHE A 4 4.19 71.23 16.87
C PHE A 4 3.18 70.07 16.91
N LEU A 5 2.89 69.57 15.70
CA LEU A 5 2.26 68.29 15.39
C LEU A 5 3.03 67.13 16.04
N SER A 6 2.34 66.24 16.75
CA SER A 6 2.86 64.90 17.07
C SER A 6 1.96 63.85 16.40
N ARG A 7 2.26 63.57 15.13
CA ARG A 7 1.68 62.44 14.38
C ARG A 7 2.45 61.18 14.79
N SER A 8 1.97 60.48 15.81
CA SER A 8 2.47 59.16 16.19
C SER A 8 2.13 58.16 15.08
N LEU A 9 3.09 57.92 14.18
CA LEU A 9 3.05 56.81 13.22
C LEU A 9 3.27 55.50 13.99
N PHE A 10 2.19 54.82 14.34
CA PHE A 10 2.22 53.43 14.78
C PHE A 10 2.58 52.56 13.57
N ALA A 11 3.87 52.23 13.43
CA ALA A 11 4.33 51.26 12.47
C ALA A 11 3.87 49.86 12.93
N LEU A 12 2.73 49.41 12.40
CA LEU A 12 2.24 48.05 12.57
C LEU A 12 3.20 47.12 11.80
N ALA A 13 4.15 46.51 12.52
CA ALA A 13 4.98 45.46 11.97
C ALA A 13 4.07 44.26 11.65
N LEU A 14 3.73 44.08 10.36
CA LEU A 14 3.16 42.83 9.86
C LEU A 14 4.21 41.74 10.05
N VAL A 15 4.16 41.06 11.20
CA VAL A 15 4.78 39.75 11.36
C VAL A 15 3.93 38.78 10.55
N ALA A 16 4.25 38.66 9.26
CA ALA A 16 3.69 37.59 8.44
C ALA A 16 4.13 36.27 9.06
N PRO A 17 3.20 35.36 9.41
CA PRO A 17 3.58 34.02 9.82
C PRO A 17 4.22 33.37 8.59
N ARG A 18 5.55 33.23 8.61
CA ARG A 18 6.22 32.26 7.75
C ARG A 18 5.67 30.90 8.16
N ALA A 19 4.70 30.39 7.41
CA ALA A 19 4.37 28.98 7.46
C ALA A 19 5.67 28.24 7.21
N ALA A 20 6.26 27.68 8.26
CA ALA A 20 7.35 26.73 8.11
C ALA A 20 6.78 25.60 7.26
N LEU A 21 7.15 25.54 5.99
CA LEU A 21 6.77 24.45 5.10
C LEU A 21 7.33 23.18 5.73
N ALA A 22 6.49 22.44 6.44
CA ALA A 22 6.83 21.12 6.90
C ALA A 22 7.24 20.30 5.67
N ALA A 23 8.40 19.65 5.74
CA ALA A 23 8.87 18.79 4.67
C ALA A 23 7.77 17.78 4.31
N CYS A 24 7.53 17.61 3.01
CA CYS A 24 6.51 16.68 2.53
C CYS A 24 6.88 15.25 2.97
N PRO A 25 5.98 14.53 3.68
CA PRO A 25 6.32 13.23 4.24
C PRO A 25 6.51 12.22 3.11
N LEU A 26 7.73 11.71 2.96
CA LEU A 26 8.04 10.70 1.96
C LEU A 26 7.40 9.37 2.36
N PRO A 27 6.59 8.75 1.49
CA PRO A 27 5.93 7.49 1.80
C PRO A 27 6.95 6.34 1.76
N GLU A 28 6.78 5.36 2.64
CA GLU A 28 7.61 4.16 2.66
C GLU A 28 6.83 2.94 2.11
N PRO A 29 7.38 2.20 1.14
CA PRO A 29 6.70 1.02 0.60
C PRO A 29 6.69 -0.11 1.63
N PRO A 30 5.66 -0.98 1.62
CA PRO A 30 5.69 -2.18 2.46
C PRO A 30 6.88 -3.06 2.06
N PRO A 31 7.60 -3.64 3.03
CA PRO A 31 8.82 -4.40 2.75
C PRO A 31 8.49 -5.66 1.94
N ALA A 32 9.43 -6.07 1.07
CA ALA A 32 9.27 -7.27 0.25
C ALA A 32 9.09 -8.55 1.10
N SER A 33 9.70 -8.60 2.29
CA SER A 33 9.55 -9.69 3.26
C SER A 33 8.14 -9.80 3.84
N ALA A 34 7.31 -8.75 3.76
CA ALA A 34 5.92 -8.80 4.18
C ALA A 34 4.98 -9.33 3.09
N LYS A 35 5.49 -9.61 1.88
CA LYS A 35 4.71 -10.21 0.80
C LYS A 35 4.42 -11.68 1.16
N PRO A 36 3.15 -12.08 1.31
CA PRO A 36 2.83 -13.46 1.61
C PRO A 36 3.14 -14.36 0.42
N GLU A 37 3.59 -15.58 0.72
CA GLU A 37 3.91 -16.59 -0.29
C GLU A 37 2.65 -17.34 -0.70
N LYS A 38 2.41 -17.41 -2.01
CA LYS A 38 1.28 -18.16 -2.56
C LYS A 38 1.57 -19.66 -2.43
N PRO A 39 0.62 -20.46 -1.91
CA PRO A 39 0.76 -21.92 -1.90
C PRO A 39 1.01 -22.47 -3.30
N ALA A 40 1.85 -23.49 -3.41
CA ALA A 40 2.12 -24.17 -4.67
C ALA A 40 0.91 -25.03 -5.08
N LEU A 41 0.48 -24.89 -6.34
CA LEU A 41 -0.60 -25.72 -6.87
C LEU A 41 -0.10 -27.16 -7.04
N PRO A 42 -0.86 -28.17 -6.59
CA PRO A 42 -0.53 -29.56 -6.84
C PRO A 42 -0.40 -29.86 -8.34
N ALA A 43 0.62 -30.63 -8.71
CA ALA A 43 0.82 -31.03 -10.10
C ALA A 43 -0.33 -31.92 -10.56
N LYS A 44 -0.95 -31.56 -11.70
CA LYS A 44 -2.03 -32.36 -12.28
C LYS A 44 -1.45 -33.66 -12.85
N PRO A 45 -1.90 -34.84 -12.41
CA PRO A 45 -1.44 -36.10 -12.98
C PRO A 45 -1.90 -36.26 -14.42
N ALA A 46 -1.03 -36.82 -15.27
CA ALA A 46 -1.28 -36.99 -16.71
C ALA A 46 -2.47 -37.91 -17.00
N CYS A 47 -2.78 -38.84 -16.09
CA CYS A 47 -3.89 -39.76 -16.24
C CYS A 47 -5.27 -39.07 -16.24
N LEU A 48 -5.40 -37.84 -15.71
CA LEU A 48 -6.68 -37.13 -15.67
C LEU A 48 -7.14 -36.69 -17.07
N ASP A 49 -6.20 -36.46 -17.98
CA ASP A 49 -6.49 -36.10 -19.37
C ASP A 49 -6.50 -37.34 -20.30
N ALA A 50 -6.13 -38.51 -19.79
CA ALA A 50 -6.07 -39.73 -20.58
C ALA A 50 -7.47 -40.30 -20.81
N LYS A 51 -7.73 -40.87 -22.01
CA LYS A 51 -9.03 -41.48 -22.35
C LYS A 51 -9.44 -42.63 -21.42
N GLY A 52 -8.49 -43.29 -20.78
CA GLY A 52 -8.73 -44.36 -19.81
C GLY A 52 -9.00 -43.87 -18.38
N GLY A 53 -8.87 -42.56 -18.13
CA GLY A 53 -8.94 -41.97 -16.79
C GLY A 53 -7.75 -42.33 -15.90
N CYS A 54 -7.84 -41.92 -14.64
CA CYS A 54 -6.85 -42.26 -13.62
C CYS A 54 -7.17 -43.57 -12.91
N PRO A 55 -6.13 -44.35 -12.54
CA PRO A 55 -6.29 -45.35 -11.48
C PRO A 55 -6.90 -44.69 -10.24
N GLY A 56 -7.80 -45.42 -9.55
CA GLY A 56 -8.53 -44.87 -8.41
C GLY A 56 -7.61 -44.22 -7.36
N TRP A 57 -6.51 -44.89 -7.00
CA TRP A 57 -5.55 -44.39 -6.02
C TRP A 57 -4.94 -43.03 -6.42
N GLU A 58 -4.59 -42.84 -7.69
CA GLU A 58 -3.97 -41.60 -8.19
C GLU A 58 -4.98 -40.45 -8.21
N ALA A 59 -6.23 -40.74 -8.61
CA ALA A 59 -7.32 -39.78 -8.54
C ALA A 59 -7.63 -39.35 -7.09
N TYR A 60 -7.62 -40.28 -6.14
CA TYR A 60 -7.84 -39.98 -4.72
C TYR A 60 -6.68 -39.15 -4.13
N SER A 61 -5.44 -39.55 -4.38
CA SER A 61 -4.26 -38.80 -3.92
C SER A 61 -4.23 -37.37 -4.45
N TYR A 62 -4.55 -37.17 -5.73
CA TYR A 62 -4.65 -35.82 -6.30
C TYR A 62 -5.79 -35.01 -5.67
N ASN A 63 -6.96 -35.61 -5.48
CA ASN A 63 -8.08 -34.93 -4.81
C ASN A 63 -7.72 -34.48 -3.39
N ASP A 64 -7.01 -35.30 -2.63
CA ASP A 64 -6.59 -34.94 -1.27
C ASP A 64 -5.52 -33.84 -1.27
N ALA A 65 -4.58 -33.86 -2.23
CA ALA A 65 -3.64 -32.76 -2.43
C ALA A 65 -4.37 -31.44 -2.76
N ILE A 66 -5.42 -31.50 -3.60
CA ILE A 66 -6.24 -30.32 -3.93
C ILE A 66 -7.03 -29.83 -2.72
N LYS A 67 -7.59 -30.71 -1.89
CA LYS A 67 -8.25 -30.31 -0.63
C LYS A 67 -7.27 -29.59 0.30
N ALA A 68 -6.06 -30.13 0.47
CA ALA A 68 -5.01 -29.53 1.28
C ALA A 68 -4.60 -28.14 0.73
N TYR A 69 -4.41 -28.03 -0.58
CA TYR A 69 -4.12 -26.75 -1.25
C TYR A 69 -5.25 -25.72 -1.04
N ASN A 70 -6.51 -26.13 -1.13
CA ASN A 70 -7.64 -25.24 -0.91
C ASN A 70 -7.69 -24.70 0.52
N LEU A 71 -7.34 -25.52 1.52
CA LEU A 71 -7.22 -25.06 2.91
C LEU A 71 -6.09 -24.03 3.06
N GLN A 72 -4.93 -24.26 2.44
CA GLN A 72 -3.83 -23.29 2.44
C GLN A 72 -4.24 -21.98 1.75
N LEU A 73 -5.01 -22.06 0.65
CA LEU A 73 -5.54 -20.87 -0.02
C LEU A 73 -6.50 -20.07 0.87
N GLN A 74 -7.33 -20.73 1.66
CA GLN A 74 -8.23 -20.04 2.59
C GLN A 74 -7.45 -19.23 3.62
N ALA A 75 -6.33 -19.77 4.14
CA ALA A 75 -5.44 -19.05 5.05
C ALA A 75 -4.65 -17.94 4.34
N PHE A 76 -4.24 -18.15 3.08
CA PHE A 76 -3.46 -17.18 2.31
C PHE A 76 -4.25 -15.92 1.92
N ARG A 77 -5.53 -16.05 1.56
CA ARG A 77 -6.38 -14.94 1.08
C ARG A 77 -6.36 -13.69 1.97
N PRO A 78 -6.68 -13.76 3.28
CA PRO A 78 -6.68 -12.57 4.12
C PRO A 78 -5.28 -11.94 4.26
N LEU A 79 -4.21 -12.74 4.21
CA LEU A 79 -2.84 -12.22 4.24
C LEU A 79 -2.53 -11.43 2.97
N ALA A 80 -2.91 -11.97 1.80
CA ALA A 80 -2.73 -11.30 0.52
C ALA A 80 -3.55 -10.00 0.44
N GLU A 81 -4.81 -10.03 0.89
CA GLU A 81 -5.68 -8.86 0.96
C GLU A 81 -5.09 -7.78 1.87
N GLY A 82 -4.59 -8.15 3.05
CA GLY A 82 -3.93 -7.20 3.95
C GLY A 82 -2.66 -6.59 3.34
N TYR A 83 -1.86 -7.36 2.60
CA TYR A 83 -0.70 -6.83 1.88
C TYR A 83 -1.10 -5.87 0.75
N LEU A 84 -2.16 -6.19 0.00
CA LEU A 84 -2.73 -5.29 -1.02
C LEU A 84 -3.22 -3.98 -0.41
N GLN A 85 -3.87 -4.02 0.76
CA GLN A 85 -4.29 -2.80 1.46
C GLN A 85 -3.11 -1.90 1.81
N LYS A 86 -1.98 -2.47 2.28
CA LYS A 86 -0.76 -1.71 2.57
C LYS A 86 -0.17 -1.07 1.31
N LEU A 87 -0.17 -1.80 0.19
CA LEU A 87 0.27 -1.25 -1.10
C LEU A 87 -0.61 -0.09 -1.56
N ASN A 88 -1.93 -0.21 -1.44
CA ASN A 88 -2.85 0.86 -1.78
C ASN A 88 -2.65 2.10 -0.90
N ALA A 89 -2.39 1.90 0.40
CA ALA A 89 -2.06 2.99 1.31
C ALA A 89 -0.76 3.70 0.89
N TYR A 90 0.27 2.95 0.49
CA TYR A 90 1.52 3.49 -0.04
C TYR A 90 1.30 4.31 -1.32
N VAL A 91 0.52 3.79 -2.28
CA VAL A 91 0.17 4.50 -3.52
C VAL A 91 -0.54 5.81 -3.21
N LYS A 92 -1.52 5.78 -2.29
CA LYS A 92 -2.21 6.99 -1.84
C LYS A 92 -1.24 7.99 -1.21
N ALA A 93 -0.40 7.55 -0.28
CA ALA A 93 0.58 8.42 0.37
C ALA A 93 1.58 9.02 -0.63
N SER A 94 1.92 8.30 -1.69
CA SER A 94 2.75 8.79 -2.79
C SER A 94 2.08 9.88 -3.61
N ALA A 95 0.78 9.75 -3.88
CA ALA A 95 0.01 10.81 -4.52
C ALA A 95 -0.07 12.05 -3.60
N ASP A 96 -0.35 11.85 -2.31
CA ASP A 96 -0.42 12.93 -1.32
C ASP A 96 0.93 13.66 -1.18
N TYR A 97 2.05 12.93 -1.19
CA TYR A 97 3.41 13.47 -1.23
C TYR A 97 3.63 14.35 -2.47
N ALA A 98 3.31 13.86 -3.67
CA ALA A 98 3.47 14.63 -4.90
C ALA A 98 2.64 15.93 -4.88
N GLN A 99 1.41 15.88 -4.35
CA GLN A 99 0.58 17.08 -4.18
C GLN A 99 1.17 18.07 -3.16
N CYS A 100 1.82 17.58 -2.11
CA CYS A 100 2.53 18.43 -1.16
C CYS A 100 3.71 19.15 -1.83
N GLU A 101 4.53 18.43 -2.61
CA GLU A 101 5.68 19.02 -3.31
C GLU A 101 5.24 20.08 -4.32
N VAL A 102 4.16 19.84 -5.06
CA VAL A 102 3.60 20.86 -5.98
C VAL A 102 3.17 22.12 -5.22
N LYS A 103 2.56 21.97 -4.04
CA LYS A 103 2.15 23.10 -3.20
C LYS A 103 3.34 23.84 -2.57
N SER A 104 4.45 23.16 -2.30
CA SER A 104 5.65 23.80 -1.74
C SER A 104 6.37 24.68 -2.77
N MET A 105 6.10 24.47 -4.07
CA MET A 105 6.63 25.26 -5.19
C MET A 105 5.77 26.46 -5.61
N GLN A 106 4.58 26.63 -5.03
CA GLN A 106 3.63 27.72 -5.33
C GLN A 106 3.69 28.80 -4.25
#